data_AF-A0A9N9LH63-F1
#
_entry.id   AF-A0A9N9LH63-F1
#
_cell.length_a   1.000
_cell.length_b   1.000
_cell.length_c   1.000
_cell.angle_alpha   90.00
_cell.angle_beta   90.00
_cell.angle_gamma   90.00
#
_symmetry.space_group_name_H-M   'P 1'
#
loop_
_entity.id
_entity.type
_entity.pdbx_description
1 polymer ?
#
loop_
_entity_poly.entity_id
_entity_poly.type
_entity_poly.pdbx_seq_one_letter_code
_entity_poly.pdbx_strand_id
1 'polypeptide(L)'
;MSPTTIYLSLVVAVGILIQNYLSRRAYKKAKLLPHIPLVRFEDNNTQERYITSTKDVMHKGYIQYNKMGQAFRIRNPVDEGSPQVIMAKKYLDEVMNASEDKLSFPLYSIQV
;
A
#
# COMPACT_ATOMS: atom_id res chain seq x y z
N MET A 1 -45.37 -9.82 8.87
CA MET A 1 -44.05 -9.78 9.54
C MET A 1 -44.25 -9.33 10.97
N SER A 2 -43.77 -10.09 11.95
CA SER A 2 -43.86 -9.69 13.35
C SER A 2 -42.83 -8.58 13.63
N PRO A 3 -43.12 -7.63 14.53
CA PRO A 3 -42.19 -6.54 14.87
C PRO A 3 -40.83 -7.09 15.31
N THR A 4 -40.78 -8.23 15.99
CA THR A 4 -39.55 -8.90 16.41
C THR A 4 -38.62 -9.28 15.25
N THR A 5 -39.18 -9.74 14.12
CA THR A 5 -38.37 -10.07 12.93
C THR A 5 -37.76 -8.83 12.28
N ILE A 6 -38.44 -7.68 12.35
CA ILE A 6 -37.95 -6.40 11.82
C ILE A 6 -36.81 -5.85 12.70
N TYR A 7 -36.94 -5.95 14.03
CA TYR A 7 -35.87 -5.54 14.94
C TYR A 7 -34.64 -6.42 14.78
N LEU A 8 -34.81 -7.74 14.67
CA LEU A 8 -33.70 -8.67 14.48
C LEU A 8 -32.95 -8.39 13.17
N SER A 9 -33.68 -8.16 12.08
CA SER A 9 -33.07 -7.87 10.78
C SER A 9 -32.31 -6.54 10.79
N LEU A 10 -32.82 -5.52 11.48
CA LEU A 10 -32.12 -4.24 11.67
C LEU A 10 -30.80 -4.41 12.42
N VAL A 11 -30.79 -5.15 13.53
CA VAL A 11 -29.57 -5.39 14.32
C VAL A 11 -28.52 -6.13 13.50
N VAL A 12 -28.91 -7.16 12.76
CA VAL A 12 -28.00 -7.90 11.87
C VAL A 12 -27.46 -7.00 10.77
N ALA A 13 -28.31 -6.20 10.11
CA ALA A 13 -27.90 -5.27 9.07
C ALA A 13 -26.89 -4.24 9.59
N VAL A 14 -27.16 -3.65 10.76
CA VAL A 14 -26.24 -2.71 11.42
C VAL A 14 -24.92 -3.39 11.76
N GLY A 15 -24.95 -4.62 12.30
CA GLY A 15 -23.75 -5.40 12.58
C GLY A 15 -22.87 -5.62 11.34
N ILE A 16 -23.48 -6.03 10.21
CA ILE A 16 -22.79 -6.22 8.93
C ILE A 16 -22.19 -4.91 8.43
N LEU A 17 -22.92 -3.79 8.51
CA LEU A 17 -22.43 -2.48 8.07
C LEU A 17 -21.23 -2.02 8.90
N ILE A 18 -21.30 -2.15 10.22
CA ILE A 18 -20.19 -1.81 11.13
C ILE A 18 -18.98 -2.69 10.82
N GLN A 19 -19.16 -4.01 10.71
CA GLN A 19 -18.08 -4.93 10.41
C GLN A 19 -17.42 -4.60 9.06
N ASN A 20 -18.20 -4.36 8.01
CA ASN A 20 -17.67 -3.99 6.70
C ASN A 20 -16.90 -2.66 6.76
N TYR A 21 -17.40 -1.67 7.49
CA TYR A 21 -16.70 -0.39 7.67
C TYR A 21 -15.36 -0.57 8.40
N LEU A 22 -15.35 -1.32 9.51
CA LEU A 22 -14.13 -1.59 10.28
C LEU A 22 -13.11 -2.40 9.47
N SER A 23 -13.55 -3.46 8.78
CA SER A 23 -12.70 -4.27 7.92
C SER A 23 -12.08 -3.46 6.78
N ARG A 24 -12.86 -2.61 6.11
CA ARG A 24 -12.34 -1.70 5.07
C ARG A 24 -11.32 -0.72 5.63
N ARG A 25 -11.55 -0.17 6.81
CA ARG A 25 -10.62 0.76 7.46
C ARG A 25 -9.31 0.05 7.85
N ALA A 26 -9.40 -1.15 8.42
CA ALA A 26 -8.24 -1.97 8.77
C ALA A 26 -7.44 -2.35 7.51
N TYR A 27 -8.12 -2.80 6.47
CA TYR A 27 -7.51 -3.11 5.17
C TYR A 27 -6.79 -1.89 4.57
N LYS A 28 -7.46 -0.73 4.51
CA LYS A 28 -6.83 0.52 4.04
C LYS A 28 -5.59 0.89 4.86
N LYS A 29 -5.66 0.78 6.19
CA LYS A 29 -4.52 1.08 7.07
C LYS A 29 -3.34 0.12 6.83
N ALA A 30 -3.62 -1.17 6.68
CA ALA A 30 -2.61 -2.18 6.39
C ALA A 30 -1.95 -1.93 5.02
N LYS A 31 -2.76 -1.60 4.00
CA LYS A 31 -2.32 -1.29 2.63
C LYS A 31 -1.37 -0.09 2.55
N LEU A 32 -1.48 0.86 3.48
CA LEU A 32 -0.58 2.01 3.57
C LEU A 32 0.82 1.68 4.11
N LEU A 33 1.04 0.45 4.60
CA LEU A 33 2.33 -0.05 5.11
C LEU A 33 2.99 0.94 6.10
N PRO A 34 2.32 1.31 7.20
CA PRO A 34 2.76 2.39 8.09
C PRO A 34 4.08 2.10 8.81
N HIS A 35 4.48 0.83 8.89
CA HIS A 35 5.75 0.41 9.47
C HIS A 35 6.96 0.66 8.55
N ILE A 36 6.71 0.92 7.25
CA ILE A 36 7.75 1.29 6.28
C ILE A 36 7.84 2.83 6.23
N PRO A 37 9.04 3.42 6.37
CA PRO A 37 9.21 4.87 6.39
C PRO A 37 8.76 5.50 5.07
N LEU A 38 7.95 6.56 5.17
CA LEU A 38 7.49 7.33 4.01
C LEU A 38 8.50 8.42 3.67
N VAL A 39 8.99 8.39 2.44
CA VAL A 39 9.82 9.45 1.87
C VAL A 39 8.93 10.28 0.95
N ARG A 40 8.92 11.59 1.20
CA ARG A 40 8.16 12.57 0.45
C ARG A 40 8.99 13.83 0.22
N PHE A 41 8.49 14.66 -0.68
CA PHE A 41 8.94 16.02 -0.83
C PHE A 41 8.54 16.86 0.40
N GLU A 42 9.42 17.75 0.86
CA GLU A 42 9.16 18.60 2.03
C GLU A 42 8.18 19.72 1.71
N ASP A 43 8.38 20.42 0.58
CA ASP A 43 7.57 21.60 0.25
C ASP A 43 6.35 21.21 -0.59
N ASN A 44 6.57 20.91 -1.87
CA ASN A 44 5.53 20.56 -2.83
C ASN A 44 5.43 19.04 -2.99
N ASN A 45 4.37 18.45 -2.43
CA ASN A 45 4.09 17.01 -2.51
C ASN A 45 2.92 16.68 -3.46
N THR A 46 2.78 17.39 -4.59
CA THR A 46 1.72 17.16 -5.58
C THR A 46 2.05 16.02 -6.55
N GLN A 47 1.02 15.51 -7.25
CA GLN A 47 1.16 14.42 -8.22
C GLN A 47 2.12 14.79 -9.36
N GLU A 48 2.02 16.01 -9.88
CA GLU A 48 2.87 16.53 -10.97
C GLU A 48 4.35 16.45 -10.59
N ARG A 49 4.67 16.74 -9.32
CA ARG A 49 6.04 16.68 -8.83
C ARG A 49 6.58 15.27 -8.75
N TYR A 50 5.76 14.27 -8.42
CA TYR A 50 6.18 12.87 -8.56
C TYR A 50 6.40 12.51 -10.03
N ILE A 51 5.57 12.99 -10.96
CA ILE A 51 5.78 12.68 -12.38
C ILE A 51 7.11 13.26 -12.90
N THR A 52 7.44 14.50 -12.53
CA THR A 52 8.63 15.18 -13.07
C THR A 52 9.92 14.90 -12.29
N SER A 53 9.82 14.70 -10.97
CA SER A 53 10.96 14.74 -10.05
C SER A 53 11.08 13.51 -9.16
N THR A 54 10.50 12.35 -9.54
CA THR A 54 10.60 11.10 -8.75
C THR A 54 12.04 10.72 -8.42
N LYS A 55 13.01 11.03 -9.29
CA LYS A 55 14.43 10.75 -9.05
C LYS A 55 14.93 11.39 -7.74
N ASP A 56 14.47 12.59 -7.41
CA ASP A 56 14.92 13.32 -6.23
C ASP A 56 14.43 12.66 -4.93
N VAL A 57 13.14 12.29 -4.88
CA VAL A 57 12.57 11.60 -3.71
C VAL A 57 13.15 10.19 -3.56
N MET A 58 13.43 9.50 -4.68
CA MET A 58 14.13 8.22 -4.65
C MET A 58 15.56 8.35 -4.15
N HIS A 59 16.31 9.35 -4.61
CA HIS A 59 17.68 9.58 -4.17
C HIS A 59 17.75 9.89 -2.68
N LYS A 60 16.84 10.73 -2.18
CA LYS A 60 16.68 11.00 -0.74
C LYS A 60 16.43 9.71 0.04
N GLY A 61 15.46 8.89 -0.39
CA GLY A 61 15.15 7.62 0.27
C GLY A 61 16.30 6.61 0.19
N TYR A 62 17.07 6.63 -0.91
CA TYR A 62 18.26 5.81 -1.07
C TYR A 62 19.31 6.14 -0.01
N ILE A 63 19.66 7.42 0.15
CA ILE A 63 20.63 7.88 1.14
C ILE A 63 20.16 7.55 2.56
N GLN A 64 18.88 7.84 2.85
CA GLN A 64 18.34 7.75 4.21
C GLN A 64 18.02 6.34 4.68
N TYR A 65 17.74 5.39 3.77
CA TYR A 65 17.25 4.07 4.15
C TYR A 65 17.90 2.95 3.36
N ASN A 66 17.85 3.03 2.03
CA ASN A 66 18.24 1.92 1.16
C ASN A 66 19.73 1.55 1.31
N LYS A 67 20.61 2.55 1.45
CA LYS A 67 22.06 2.36 1.66
C LYS A 67 22.37 1.57 2.94
N MET A 68 21.50 1.61 3.94
CA MET A 68 21.59 0.83 5.18
C MET A 68 20.82 -0.51 5.09
N GLY A 69 20.29 -0.84 3.92
CA GLY A 69 19.50 -2.05 3.70
C GLY A 69 18.07 -1.97 4.23
N GLN A 70 17.55 -0.78 4.50
CA GLN A 70 16.16 -0.57 4.93
C GLN A 70 15.29 -0.19 3.73
N ALA A 71 14.10 -0.78 3.63
CA ALA A 71 13.10 -0.39 2.63
C ALA A 71 12.46 0.95 3.00
N PHE A 72 12.01 1.70 2.00
CA PHE A 72 11.20 2.89 2.20
C PHE A 72 10.04 2.90 1.21
N ARG A 73 9.02 3.71 1.48
CA ARG A 73 7.88 3.89 0.58
C ARG A 73 7.79 5.33 0.09
N ILE A 74 7.26 5.50 -1.12
CA ILE A 74 6.92 6.79 -1.71
C ILE A 74 5.44 6.80 -2.08
N ARG A 75 4.87 8.00 -2.23
CA ARG A 75 3.52 8.14 -2.78
C ARG A 75 3.51 7.60 -4.21
N ASN A 76 2.49 6.82 -4.54
CA ASN A 76 2.21 6.43 -5.91
C ASN A 76 1.34 7.52 -6.56
N PRO A 77 1.81 8.20 -7.62
CA PRO A 77 1.05 9.26 -8.27
C PRO A 77 -0.20 8.75 -9.01
N VAL A 78 -0.29 7.43 -9.28
CA VAL A 78 -1.41 6.82 -10.00
C VAL A 78 -2.46 6.24 -9.03
N ASP A 79 -2.04 5.69 -7.90
CA ASP A 79 -2.93 5.13 -6.87
C ASP A 79 -2.44 5.51 -5.46
N GLU A 80 -2.98 6.60 -4.91
CA GLU A 80 -2.61 7.08 -3.57
C GLU A 80 -2.86 6.06 -2.45
N GLY A 81 -3.79 5.12 -2.65
CA GLY A 81 -4.10 4.07 -1.69
C GLY A 81 -3.08 2.93 -1.67
N SER A 82 -2.15 2.91 -2.62
CA SER A 82 -1.13 1.87 -2.79
C SER A 82 0.25 2.52 -2.92
N PRO A 83 0.94 2.82 -1.81
CA PRO A 83 2.28 3.40 -1.87
C PRO A 83 3.26 2.46 -2.57
N GLN A 84 4.21 3.03 -3.31
CA GLN A 84 5.28 2.24 -3.93
C GLN A 84 6.39 2.00 -2.91
N VAL A 85 6.79 0.74 -2.74
CA VAL A 85 7.88 0.36 -1.84
C VAL A 85 9.15 0.16 -2.64
N ILE A 86 10.23 0.82 -2.22
CA ILE A 86 11.56 0.71 -2.79
C ILE A 86 12.43 -0.10 -1.83
N MET A 87 12.81 -1.30 -2.26
CA MET A 87 13.60 -2.23 -1.47
C MET A 87 15.10 -2.13 -1.81
N ALA A 88 15.95 -2.48 -0.84
CA ALA A 88 17.39 -2.56 -1.06
C ALA A 88 17.74 -3.80 -1.90
N LYS A 89 18.80 -3.69 -2.71
CA LYS A 89 19.27 -4.76 -3.60
C LYS A 89 19.48 -6.10 -2.87
N LYS A 90 19.83 -6.08 -1.58
CA LYS A 90 20.04 -7.29 -0.77
C LYS A 90 18.81 -8.21 -0.68
N TYR A 91 17.61 -7.68 -0.92
CA TYR A 91 16.37 -8.46 -0.93
C TYR A 91 15.99 -8.99 -2.32
N LEU A 92 16.79 -8.70 -3.36
CA LEU A 92 16.45 -9.06 -4.73
C LEU A 92 16.26 -10.56 -4.89
N ASP A 93 17.17 -11.37 -4.33
CA ASP A 93 17.10 -12.82 -4.42
C ASP A 93 15.85 -13.38 -3.73
N GLU A 94 15.47 -12.82 -2.58
CA GLU A 94 14.25 -13.21 -1.87
C GLU A 94 12.98 -12.85 -2.67
N VAL A 95 12.96 -11.65 -3.27
CA VAL A 95 11.84 -11.16 -4.09
C VAL A 95 11.68 -11.99 -5.36
N MET A 96 12.79 -12.36 -6.01
CA MET A 96 12.78 -13.18 -7.22
C MET A 96 12.30 -14.62 -6.97
N ASN A 97 12.59 -15.16 -5.78
CA ASN A 97 12.21 -16.52 -5.39
C ASN A 97 10.90 -16.56 -4.58
N ALA A 98 10.25 -15.41 -4.37
CA ALA A 98 8.98 -15.37 -3.67
C ALA A 98 7.90 -16.06 -4.50
N SER A 99 7.04 -16.81 -3.85
CA SER A 99 5.89 -17.42 -4.52
C SER A 99 4.87 -16.34 -4.94
N GLU A 100 4.13 -16.63 -6.01
CA GLU A 100 3.15 -15.70 -6.61
C GLU A 100 2.03 -15.30 -5.64
N ASP A 101 1.76 -16.12 -4.62
CA ASP A 101 0.80 -15.81 -3.54
C ASP A 101 1.25 -14.61 -2.69
N LYS A 102 2.56 -14.35 -2.62
CA LYS A 102 3.16 -13.24 -1.87
C LYS A 102 3.50 -12.06 -2.76
N LEU A 103 4.05 -12.33 -3.94
CA LEU A 103 4.49 -11.32 -4.91
C LEU A 103 4.11 -11.76 -6.33
N SER A 104 3.06 -11.16 -6.87
CA SER A 104 2.61 -11.41 -8.24
C SER A 104 3.11 -10.32 -9.19
N PHE A 105 3.73 -10.73 -10.28
CA PHE A 105 4.26 -9.86 -11.33
C PHE A 105 3.53 -10.14 -12.66
N PRO A 106 2.26 -9.73 -12.80
CA PRO A 106 1.40 -10.13 -13.93
C PRO A 106 1.91 -9.64 -15.30
N LEU A 107 2.80 -8.63 -15.33
CA LEU A 107 3.40 -8.13 -16.56
C LEU A 107 4.62 -8.95 -17.02
N TYR A 108 5.23 -9.74 -16.14
CA TYR A 108 6.37 -10.61 -16.46
C TYR A 108 5.93 -12.02 -16.87
N SER A 109 4.70 -12.42 -16.54
CA SER A 109 4.11 -13.70 -16.97
C SER A 109 3.58 -13.70 -18.41
N ILE A 110 3.64 -12.57 -19.13
CA ILE A 110 3.15 -12.44 -20.51
C ILE A 110 4.25 -12.68 -21.56
N GLN A 111 5.50 -12.94 -21.15
CA GLN A 111 6.55 -13.35 -22.08
C GLN A 111 6.52 -14.86 -22.31
N VAL A 112 5.85 -15.26 -23.40
CA VAL A 112 6.02 -16.54 -24.09
C VAL A 112 6.74 -16.27 -25.41
#